data_AF-A0A534F7A9-F1
#
_entry.id   AF-A0A534F7A9-F1
#
_cell.length_a   1.000
_cell.length_b   1.000
_cell.length_c   1.000
_cell.angle_alpha   90.00
_cell.angle_beta   90.00
_cell.angle_gamma   90.00
#
_symmetry.space_group_name_H-M   'P 1'
#
loop_
_entity.id
_entity.type
_entity.pdbx_description
1 polymer ?
#
loop_
_entity_poly.entity_id
_entity_poly.type
_entity_poly.pdbx_seq_one_letter_code
_entity_poly.pdbx_strand_id
1 'polypeptide(L)'
;MNRMTTSTQLRRLIATAILGALASGFAGVSAADDSGVRSKTVKYGDLNLSNPQGAAALYGRIVQAAYAVCDTADIGLWSRTAVHDCINKAVAR
;
A
#
# COMPACT_ATOMS: atom_id res chain seq x y z
N MET A 1 60.18 28.69 21.65
CA MET A 1 58.79 28.35 22.07
C MET A 1 57.89 28.27 20.84
N ASN A 2 58.02 27.15 20.13
CA ASN A 2 57.05 26.30 19.43
C ASN A 2 55.77 26.97 18.86
N ARG A 3 55.87 27.59 17.68
CA ARG A 3 54.74 27.87 16.77
C ARG A 3 54.78 26.88 15.61
N MET A 4 54.18 25.69 15.73
CA MET A 4 53.88 24.82 14.57
C MET A 4 53.17 23.52 15.02
N THR A 5 51.92 23.59 15.51
CA THR A 5 51.13 22.36 15.72
C THR A 5 49.61 22.55 15.62
N THR A 6 49.10 23.78 15.75
CA THR A 6 47.65 24.03 15.84
C THR A 6 46.91 24.04 14.50
N SER A 7 47.60 24.32 13.39
CA SER A 7 46.97 24.54 12.07
C SER A 7 46.55 23.26 11.34
N THR A 8 47.29 22.16 11.52
CA THR A 8 47.02 20.87 10.85
C THR A 8 45.91 20.06 11.51
N GLN A 9 45.73 20.22 12.83
CA GLN A 9 44.67 19.57 13.61
C GLN A 9 43.28 20.08 13.21
N LEU A 10 43.13 21.41 13.03
CA LEU A 10 41.87 22.04 12.64
C LEU A 10 41.42 21.61 11.23
N ARG A 11 42.37 21.45 10.28
CA ARG A 11 42.09 20.99 8.92
C ARG A 11 41.64 19.53 8.87
N ARG A 12 42.14 18.66 9.75
CA ARG A 12 41.74 17.24 9.79
C ARG A 12 40.32 17.05 10.35
N LEU A 13 39.92 17.87 11.31
CA LEU A 13 38.57 17.82 11.90
C LEU A 13 37.47 18.21 10.92
N ILE A 14 37.74 19.14 9.99
CA ILE A 14 36.78 19.58 8.96
C ILE A 14 36.60 18.49 7.88
N ALA A 15 37.67 17.79 7.51
CA ALA A 15 37.62 16.76 6.47
C ALA A 15 36.82 15.51 6.89
N THR A 16 36.80 15.16 8.19
CA THR A 16 36.04 14.01 8.70
C THR A 16 34.55 14.27 8.87
N ALA A 17 34.11 15.52 8.94
CA ALA A 17 32.70 15.86 9.13
C ALA A 17 31.84 15.71 7.85
N ILE A 18 32.46 15.78 6.68
CA ILE A 18 31.74 15.78 5.39
C ILE A 18 31.34 14.35 4.96
N LEU A 19 32.12 13.33 5.33
CA LEU A 19 31.86 11.93 4.95
C LEU A 19 30.83 11.21 5.85
N GLY A 20 30.51 11.75 7.03
CA GLY A 20 29.58 11.12 7.97
C GLY A 20 28.10 11.45 7.74
N ALA A 21 27.79 12.44 6.90
CA ALA A 21 26.42 12.96 6.75
C ALA A 21 25.54 12.18 5.75
N LEU A 22 26.10 11.22 4.99
CA LEU A 22 25.36 10.52 3.92
C LEU A 22 24.78 9.15 4.30
N ALA A 23 25.02 8.64 5.52
CA ALA A 23 24.65 7.27 5.87
C ALA A 23 23.32 7.12 6.63
N SER A 24 22.63 8.21 6.96
CA SER A 24 21.44 8.19 7.85
C SER A 24 20.11 8.38 7.13
N GLY A 25 20.01 8.00 5.85
CA GLY A 25 18.83 8.26 5.01
C GLY A 25 17.94 7.07 4.66
N PHE A 26 18.22 5.85 5.15
CA PHE A 26 17.43 4.65 4.82
C PHE A 26 17.09 3.83 6.08
N ALA A 27 16.52 4.47 7.09
CA ALA A 27 15.81 3.76 8.15
C ALA A 27 14.31 3.96 7.92
N GLY A 28 13.68 3.00 7.24
CA GLY A 28 12.24 3.01 7.00
C GLY A 28 11.80 2.47 5.64
N VAL A 29 12.43 1.42 5.11
CA VAL A 29 11.57 0.44 4.41
C VAL A 29 10.76 -0.19 5.54
N SER A 30 9.56 0.35 5.76
CA SER A 30 8.50 -0.49 6.28
C SER A 30 8.47 -1.67 5.34
N ALA A 31 8.88 -2.85 5.80
CA ALA A 31 8.30 -4.04 5.23
C ALA A 31 6.81 -3.76 5.29
N ALA A 32 6.19 -3.54 4.13
CA ALA A 32 4.76 -3.64 4.03
C ALA A 32 4.51 -5.08 4.46
N ASP A 33 4.21 -5.25 5.76
CA ASP A 33 3.38 -6.31 6.28
C ASP A 33 2.39 -6.57 5.17
N ASP A 34 2.39 -7.80 4.63
CA ASP A 34 1.53 -8.22 3.52
C ASP A 34 0.17 -7.57 3.73
N SER A 35 -0.05 -6.40 3.12
CA SER A 35 -1.26 -5.63 3.32
C SER A 35 -2.20 -6.30 2.34
N GLY A 36 -2.52 -7.55 2.67
CA GLY A 36 -3.07 -8.55 1.79
C GLY A 36 -4.23 -7.88 1.13
N VAL A 37 -4.15 -7.73 -0.20
CA VAL A 37 -5.21 -7.13 -0.98
C VAL A 37 -6.50 -7.81 -0.52
N ARG A 38 -7.38 -7.06 0.14
CA ARG A 38 -8.60 -7.63 0.72
C ARG A 38 -9.36 -8.27 -0.43
N SER A 39 -9.54 -9.57 -0.36
CA SER A 39 -10.08 -10.39 -1.45
C SER A 39 -11.07 -11.38 -0.87
N LYS A 40 -12.11 -11.66 -1.65
CA LYS A 40 -13.18 -12.58 -1.25
C LYS A 40 -13.54 -13.48 -2.41
N THR A 41 -13.29 -14.78 -2.24
CA THR A 41 -13.65 -15.79 -3.25
C THR A 41 -15.17 -16.03 -3.26
N VAL A 42 -15.78 -15.94 -4.44
CA VAL A 42 -17.21 -16.22 -4.63
C VAL A 42 -17.39 -17.64 -5.16
N LYS A 43 -18.12 -18.48 -4.42
CA LYS A 43 -18.52 -19.81 -4.89
C LYS A 43 -19.79 -19.70 -5.73
N TYR A 44 -19.83 -20.45 -6.82
CA TYR A 44 -20.92 -20.42 -7.80
C TYR A 44 -21.40 -21.81 -8.25
N GLY A 45 -20.93 -22.88 -7.61
CA GLY A 45 -21.24 -24.25 -8.01
C GLY A 45 -22.72 -24.64 -7.89
N ASP A 46 -23.50 -23.84 -7.18
CA ASP A 46 -24.95 -23.95 -7.05
C ASP A 46 -25.73 -23.22 -8.16
N LEU A 47 -25.05 -22.44 -9.01
CA LEU A 47 -25.65 -21.67 -10.09
C LEU A 47 -25.45 -22.35 -11.45
N ASN A 48 -26.51 -22.37 -12.26
CA ASN A 48 -26.42 -22.79 -13.66
C ASN A 48 -26.00 -21.61 -14.55
N LEU A 49 -24.71 -21.53 -14.88
CA LEU A 49 -24.17 -20.45 -15.72
C LEU A 49 -24.50 -20.61 -17.22
N SER A 50 -25.09 -21.74 -17.64
CA SER A 50 -25.51 -21.94 -19.03
C SER A 50 -26.78 -21.16 -19.39
N ASN A 51 -27.43 -20.51 -18.40
CA ASN A 51 -28.55 -19.62 -18.65
C ASN A 51 -28.27 -18.19 -18.13
N PRO A 52 -28.94 -17.17 -18.72
CA PRO A 52 -28.75 -15.78 -18.34
C PRO A 52 -29.07 -15.50 -16.87
N GLN A 53 -30.03 -16.21 -16.28
CA GLN A 53 -30.47 -15.99 -14.90
C GLN A 53 -29.37 -16.39 -13.89
N GLY A 54 -28.70 -17.52 -14.11
CA GLY A 54 -27.60 -17.99 -13.27
C GLY A 54 -26.35 -17.12 -13.42
N ALA A 55 -26.06 -16.64 -14.63
CA ALA A 55 -24.99 -15.66 -14.85
C ALA A 55 -25.27 -14.33 -14.13
N ALA A 56 -26.51 -13.83 -14.18
CA ALA A 56 -26.92 -12.62 -13.46
C ALA A 56 -26.83 -12.82 -11.94
N ALA A 57 -27.24 -13.98 -11.43
CA ALA A 57 -27.12 -14.32 -10.01
C ALA A 57 -25.66 -14.36 -9.55
N LEU A 58 -24.75 -14.91 -10.37
CA LEU A 58 -23.32 -14.89 -10.08
C LEU A 58 -22.78 -13.45 -10.04
N TYR A 59 -23.11 -12.64 -11.03
CA TYR A 59 -22.67 -11.25 -11.06
C TYR A 59 -23.14 -10.48 -9.82
N GLY A 60 -24.38 -10.67 -9.39
CA GLY A 60 -24.89 -10.09 -8.14
C GLY A 60 -24.07 -10.50 -6.91
N ARG A 61 -23.64 -11.76 -6.82
CA ARG A 61 -22.77 -12.24 -5.73
C ARG A 61 -21.36 -11.62 -5.78
N ILE A 62 -20.80 -11.45 -6.97
CA ILE A 62 -19.50 -10.79 -7.15
C ILE A 62 -19.57 -9.34 -6.66
N VAL A 63 -20.61 -8.62 -7.06
CA VAL A 63 -20.85 -7.24 -6.60
C VAL A 63 -21.00 -7.19 -5.08
N GLN A 64 -21.79 -8.09 -4.48
CA GLN A 64 -21.94 -8.16 -3.03
C GLN A 64 -20.62 -8.46 -2.31
N ALA A 65 -19.79 -9.34 -2.88
CA ALA A 65 -18.47 -9.64 -2.36
C ALA A 65 -17.54 -8.41 -2.45
N ALA A 66 -17.60 -7.65 -3.55
CA ALA A 66 -16.87 -6.41 -3.72
C ALA A 66 -17.28 -5.35 -2.67
N TYR A 67 -18.57 -5.22 -2.34
CA TYR A 67 -19.02 -4.36 -1.24
C TYR A 67 -18.41 -4.78 0.11
N ALA A 68 -18.31 -6.08 0.39
CA ALA A 68 -17.70 -6.57 1.62
C ALA A 68 -16.17 -6.36 1.67
N VAL A 69 -15.52 -6.34 0.50
CA VAL A 69 -14.09 -6.01 0.38
C VAL A 69 -13.86 -4.52 0.58
N CYS A 70 -14.68 -3.68 -0.04
CA CYS A 70 -14.57 -2.22 -0.02
C CYS A 70 -15.15 -1.58 1.25
N ASP A 71 -15.03 -2.24 2.39
CA ASP A 71 -15.62 -1.89 3.69
C ASP A 71 -15.92 -0.39 3.83
N THR A 72 -17.21 -0.06 3.79
CA THR A 72 -17.69 1.32 3.84
C THR A 72 -17.43 2.00 5.18
N ALA A 73 -17.01 1.24 6.20
CA ALA A 73 -16.55 1.80 7.47
C ALA A 73 -15.12 2.35 7.37
N ASP A 74 -14.24 1.68 6.59
CA ASP A 74 -12.85 2.10 6.36
C ASP A 74 -12.77 3.28 5.37
N ILE A 75 -13.57 3.20 4.30
CA ILE A 75 -13.76 4.29 3.35
C ILE A 75 -14.85 5.18 3.93
N GLY A 76 -14.50 6.02 4.92
CA GLY A 76 -15.46 6.88 5.61
C GLY A 76 -16.52 7.46 4.65
N LEU A 77 -17.78 7.55 5.12
CA LEU A 77 -19.03 7.92 4.40
C LEU A 77 -18.97 9.09 3.38
N TRP A 78 -17.83 9.77 3.29
CA TRP A 78 -17.58 11.10 2.76
C TRP A 78 -17.26 11.06 1.26
N SER A 79 -17.06 9.88 0.65
CA SER A 79 -16.88 9.76 -0.80
C SER A 79 -17.57 8.52 -1.37
N ARG A 80 -18.84 8.68 -1.78
CA ARG A 80 -19.56 7.67 -2.58
C ARG A 80 -18.79 7.26 -3.84
N THR A 81 -18.05 8.21 -4.44
CA THR A 81 -17.20 7.97 -5.60
C THR A 81 -16.06 7.02 -5.29
N ALA A 82 -15.39 7.18 -4.14
CA ALA A 82 -14.29 6.29 -3.74
C ALA A 82 -14.78 4.85 -3.49
N VAL A 83 -15.95 4.68 -2.86
CA VAL A 83 -16.58 3.37 -2.69
C VAL A 83 -16.92 2.75 -4.04
N HIS A 84 -17.51 3.53 -4.95
CA HIS A 84 -17.86 3.06 -6.29
C HIS A 84 -16.63 2.63 -7.10
N ASP A 85 -15.57 3.44 -7.07
CA ASP A 85 -14.29 3.12 -7.73
C ASP A 85 -13.64 1.87 -7.15
N CYS A 86 -13.73 1.67 -5.84
CA CYS A 86 -13.24 0.45 -5.20
C CYS A 86 -14.01 -0.78 -5.70
N ILE A 87 -15.35 -0.72 -5.71
CA ILE A 87 -16.18 -1.84 -6.16
C ILE A 87 -15.88 -2.19 -7.61
N ASN A 88 -15.81 -1.19 -8.50
CA ASN A 88 -15.49 -1.40 -9.91
C ASN A 88 -14.13 -2.07 -10.09
N LYS A 89 -13.13 -1.65 -9.31
CA LYS A 89 -11.79 -2.28 -9.31
C LYS A 89 -11.81 -3.70 -8.74
N ALA A 90 -12.62 -3.97 -7.70
CA ALA A 90 -12.71 -5.27 -7.06
C ALA A 90 -13.43 -6.31 -7.92
N VAL A 91 -14.42 -5.90 -8.72
CA VAL A 91 -15.13 -6.77 -9.67
C VAL A 91 -14.25 -7.11 -10.89
N ALA A 92 -13.34 -6.21 -11.28
CA ALA A 92 -12.49 -6.37 -12.47
C ALA A 92 -11.18 -7.16 -12.21
N ARG A 93 -10.94 -7.61 -10.98
CA ARG A 93 -9.76 -8.41 -10.59
C ARG A 93 -10.09 -9.89 -10.56
#